data_AF-A0A8J8JB08-F1
#
_entry.id   AF-A0A8J8JB08-F1
#
_cell.length_a   1.000
_cell.length_b   1.000
_cell.length_c   1.000
_cell.angle_alpha   90.00
_cell.angle_beta   90.00
_cell.angle_gamma   90.00
#
_symmetry.space_group_name_H-M   'P 1'
#
loop_
_entity.id
_entity.type
_entity.pdbx_description
1 polymer ?
#
loop_
_entity_poly.entity_id
_entity_poly.type
_entity_poly.pdbx_seq_one_letter_code
_entity_poly.pdbx_strand_id
1 'polypeptide(L)'
;MMLDVRGLKPPQPAVMIIEALGKLKAGETLEVIGDRPFVDMVEKLENAGYEVNVREVSGFFVLTVTKTKESKELDIEVKECDEKLKGIDENTNVARLLKAYPESLKILVKYGFSPLENPAMRKTLARTITLKQAKKLLGMSDERFNAMMKELKELEKKG
;
A
#
# COMPACT_ATOMS: atom_id res chain seq x y z
N MET A 1 13.41 -8.94 22.62
CA MET A 1 13.40 -7.52 22.16
C MET A 1 11.97 -7.03 22.15
N MET A 2 11.73 -5.74 22.37
CA MET A 2 10.39 -5.13 22.33
C MET A 2 10.37 -3.95 21.36
N LEU A 3 9.30 -3.79 20.60
CA LEU A 3 9.10 -2.76 19.58
C LEU A 3 7.68 -2.19 19.66
N ASP A 4 7.55 -0.87 19.73
CA ASP A 4 6.26 -0.19 19.68
C ASP A 4 6.05 0.43 18.29
N VAL A 5 4.97 0.06 17.62
CA VAL A 5 4.58 0.58 16.29
C VAL A 5 3.19 1.20 16.30
N ARG A 6 2.65 1.53 17.48
CA ARG A 6 1.37 2.24 17.62
C ARG A 6 1.45 3.64 17.00
N GLY A 7 0.34 4.11 16.44
CA GLY A 7 0.21 5.41 15.79
C GLY A 7 0.93 5.54 14.44
N LEU A 8 1.74 4.55 14.05
CA LEU A 8 2.49 4.58 12.80
C LEU A 8 1.61 4.15 11.62
N LYS A 9 1.76 4.85 10.49
CA LYS A 9 1.04 4.53 9.26
C LYS A 9 1.86 3.56 8.40
N PRO A 10 1.22 2.62 7.67
CA PRO A 10 1.91 1.78 6.69
C PRO A 10 2.72 2.64 5.69
N PRO A 11 3.91 2.20 5.24
CA PRO A 11 4.56 0.91 5.53
C PRO A 11 5.47 0.91 6.77
N GLN A 12 5.56 2.01 7.53
CA GLN A 12 6.54 2.18 8.61
C GLN A 12 6.55 1.04 9.66
N PRO A 13 5.40 0.56 10.19
CA PRO A 13 5.40 -0.57 11.13
C PRO A 13 6.08 -1.82 10.57
N ALA A 14 5.82 -2.15 9.30
CA ALA A 14 6.35 -3.36 8.69
C ALA A 14 7.87 -3.28 8.55
N VAL A 15 8.39 -2.14 8.07
CA VAL A 15 9.85 -1.93 7.93
C VAL A 15 10.55 -2.12 9.27
N MET A 16 10.04 -1.50 10.33
CA MET A 16 10.65 -1.58 11.67
C MET A 16 10.67 -3.01 12.22
N ILE A 17 9.57 -3.76 12.04
CA ILE A 17 9.49 -5.16 12.49
C ILE A 17 10.54 -6.00 11.79
N ILE A 18 10.70 -5.84 10.48
CA ILE A 18 11.60 -6.67 9.67
C ILE A 18 13.06 -6.35 9.97
N GLU A 19 13.41 -5.07 10.11
CA GLU A 19 14.75 -4.67 10.56
C GLU A 19 15.08 -5.23 11.94
N ALA A 20 14.09 -5.28 12.85
CA ALA A 20 14.27 -5.87 14.17
C ALA A 20 14.48 -7.40 14.07
N LEU A 21 13.68 -8.11 13.27
CA LEU A 21 13.83 -9.55 13.02
C LEU A 21 15.17 -9.93 12.38
N GLY A 22 15.68 -9.08 11.48
CA GLY A 22 17.01 -9.24 10.87
C GLY A 22 18.14 -9.23 11.90
N LYS A 23 17.98 -8.44 12.97
CA LYS A 23 18.96 -8.32 14.06
C LYS A 23 18.89 -9.45 15.09
N LEU A 24 17.82 -10.25 15.11
CA LEU A 24 17.66 -11.37 16.03
C LEU A 24 18.51 -12.58 15.60
N LYS A 25 18.96 -13.33 16.60
CA LYS A 25 19.54 -14.67 16.47
C LYS A 25 18.47 -15.75 16.61
N ALA A 26 18.75 -16.95 16.13
CA ALA A 26 17.84 -18.09 16.30
C ALA A 26 17.63 -18.39 17.80
N GLY A 27 16.36 -18.51 18.21
CA GLY A 27 15.91 -18.65 19.59
C GLY A 27 15.55 -17.32 20.27
N GLU A 28 15.79 -16.18 19.64
CA GLU A 28 15.38 -14.88 20.18
C GLU A 28 13.97 -14.49 19.75
N THR A 29 13.31 -13.74 20.62
CA THR A 29 11.92 -13.31 20.44
C THR A 29 11.82 -11.77 20.36
N LEU A 30 10.96 -11.29 19.46
CA LEU A 30 10.55 -9.90 19.32
C LEU A 30 9.07 -9.77 19.68
N GLU A 31 8.77 -8.89 20.64
CA GLU A 31 7.41 -8.46 20.94
C GLU A 31 7.13 -7.12 20.28
N VAL A 32 6.03 -7.05 19.54
CA VAL A 32 5.60 -5.87 18.79
C VAL A 32 4.23 -5.43 19.28
N ILE A 33 4.09 -4.17 19.69
CA ILE A 33 2.80 -3.60 20.10
C ILE A 33 2.28 -2.70 18.98
N GLY A 34 1.03 -2.91 18.56
CA GLY A 34 0.36 -2.06 17.57
C GLY A 34 -1.13 -1.91 17.80
N ASP A 35 -1.72 -0.98 17.06
CA ASP A 35 -3.17 -0.66 17.13
C ASP A 35 -4.02 -1.54 16.20
N ARG A 36 -3.43 -2.57 15.55
CA ARG A 36 -4.09 -3.45 14.58
C ARG A 36 -3.63 -4.90 14.73
N PRO A 37 -4.46 -5.90 14.37
CA PRO A 37 -4.22 -7.34 14.62
C PRO A 37 -3.09 -8.00 13.81
N PHE A 38 -2.29 -7.25 13.05
CA PHE A 38 -1.16 -7.79 12.26
C PHE A 38 -1.47 -8.96 11.30
N VAL A 39 -2.73 -9.15 10.89
CA VAL A 39 -3.20 -10.30 10.09
C VAL A 39 -2.31 -10.59 8.87
N ASP A 40 -2.00 -9.57 8.06
CA ASP A 40 -1.15 -9.73 6.86
C ASP A 40 0.29 -10.13 7.18
N MET A 41 0.80 -9.78 8.37
CA MET A 41 2.17 -10.06 8.78
C MET A 41 2.30 -11.46 9.36
N VAL A 42 1.32 -11.92 10.13
CA VAL A 42 1.28 -13.26 10.72
C VAL A 42 1.49 -14.31 9.63
N GLU A 43 0.67 -14.27 8.57
CA GLU A 43 0.77 -15.24 7.47
C GLU A 43 2.15 -15.23 6.81
N LYS A 44 2.74 -14.05 6.59
CA LYS A 44 4.08 -13.93 5.98
C LYS A 44 5.18 -14.49 6.88
N LEU A 45 5.09 -14.22 8.17
CA LEU A 45 6.06 -14.66 9.17
C LEU A 45 6.02 -16.19 9.32
N GLU A 46 4.83 -16.78 9.40
CA GLU A 46 4.65 -18.23 9.43
C GLU A 46 5.21 -18.90 8.17
N ASN A 47 4.88 -18.37 6.99
CA ASN A 47 5.41 -18.87 5.72
C ASN A 47 6.94 -18.70 5.61
N ALA A 48 7.51 -17.70 6.27
CA ALA A 48 8.94 -17.49 6.36
C ALA A 48 9.62 -18.35 7.45
N GLY A 49 8.87 -19.18 8.19
CA GLY A 49 9.38 -20.10 9.20
C GLY A 49 9.63 -19.47 10.57
N TYR A 50 9.00 -18.34 10.87
CA TYR A 50 9.00 -17.77 12.22
C TYR A 50 7.85 -18.36 13.03
N GLU A 51 8.08 -18.54 14.33
CA GLU A 51 7.00 -18.88 15.26
C GLU A 51 6.33 -17.58 15.73
N VAL A 52 5.02 -17.46 15.53
CA VAL A 52 4.28 -16.23 15.83
C VAL A 52 3.09 -16.48 16.73
N ASN A 53 2.80 -15.48 17.57
CA ASN A 53 1.61 -15.46 18.41
C ASN A 53 1.07 -14.03 18.48
N VAL A 54 -0.25 -13.85 18.40
CA VAL A 54 -0.90 -12.55 18.59
C VAL A 54 -1.85 -12.64 19.76
N ARG A 55 -1.76 -11.66 20.66
CA ARG A 55 -2.68 -11.48 21.78
C ARG A 55 -3.24 -10.07 21.78
N GLU A 56 -4.51 -9.94 22.14
CA GLU A 56 -5.14 -8.65 22.37
C GLU A 56 -5.09 -8.31 23.86
N VAL A 57 -4.61 -7.11 24.19
CA VAL A 57 -4.50 -6.62 25.56
C VAL A 57 -4.97 -5.16 25.59
N SER A 58 -6.08 -4.90 26.30
CA SER A 58 -6.63 -3.56 26.49
C SER A 58 -6.85 -2.76 25.20
N GLY A 59 -7.26 -3.44 24.12
CA GLY A 59 -7.52 -2.84 22.81
C GLY A 59 -6.26 -2.65 21.93
N PHE A 60 -5.09 -3.05 22.41
CA PHE A 60 -3.86 -3.14 21.61
C PHE A 60 -3.56 -4.58 21.25
N PHE A 61 -2.86 -4.77 20.14
CA PHE A 61 -2.40 -6.08 19.68
C PHE A 61 -0.92 -6.22 19.96
N VAL A 62 -0.57 -7.30 20.64
CA VAL A 62 0.82 -7.67 20.91
C VAL A 62 1.14 -8.89 20.06
N LEU A 63 2.00 -8.70 19.06
CA LEU A 63 2.56 -9.75 18.21
C LEU A 63 3.90 -10.19 18.79
N THR A 64 4.00 -11.46 19.15
CA THR A 64 5.23 -12.11 19.59
C THR A 64 5.77 -12.95 18.44
N VAL A 65 7.02 -12.71 18.04
CA VAL A 65 7.68 -13.41 16.94
C VAL A 65 8.99 -14.01 17.44
N THR A 66 9.14 -15.32 17.37
CA THR A 66 10.37 -16.03 17.72
C THR A 66 11.08 -16.48 16.44
N LYS A 67 12.36 -16.10 16.31
CA LYS A 67 13.19 -16.53 15.19
C LYS A 67 13.64 -17.97 15.41
N THR A 68 13.26 -18.86 14.51
CA THR A 68 13.66 -20.27 14.54
C THR A 68 14.91 -20.47 13.67
N LYS A 69 15.45 -21.70 13.65
CA LYS A 69 16.55 -22.06 12.75
C LYS A 69 16.09 -22.19 11.28
N GLU A 70 14.79 -22.37 11.07
CA GLU A 70 14.15 -22.51 9.76
C GLU A 70 13.67 -21.15 9.21
N SER A 71 13.73 -20.10 10.04
CA SER A 71 13.35 -18.75 9.67
C SER A 71 14.26 -18.21 8.56
N LYS A 72 13.64 -17.80 7.45
CA LYS A 72 14.31 -17.13 6.33
C LYS A 72 14.35 -15.63 6.56
N GLU A 73 15.36 -14.95 6.01
CA GLU A 73 15.35 -13.50 5.98
C GLU A 73 14.17 -13.01 5.12
N LEU A 74 13.36 -12.13 5.72
CA LEU A 74 12.25 -11.50 5.04
C LEU A 74 12.77 -10.28 4.29
N ASP A 75 12.98 -10.42 2.99
CA ASP A 75 13.25 -9.28 2.12
C ASP A 75 11.91 -8.62 1.77
N ILE A 76 11.64 -7.43 2.33
CA ILE A 76 10.49 -6.64 1.90
C ILE A 76 10.88 -5.90 0.62
N GLU A 77 10.39 -6.39 -0.51
CA GLU A 77 9.87 -5.48 -1.53
C GLU A 77 8.70 -4.74 -0.90
N VAL A 78 8.84 -3.42 -0.66
CA VAL A 78 7.80 -2.56 -0.08
C VAL A 78 6.63 -2.49 -1.08
N LYS A 79 5.81 -3.54 -1.15
CA LYS A 79 4.50 -3.47 -1.76
C LYS A 79 3.63 -2.69 -0.78
N GLU A 80 3.63 -1.37 -0.97
CA GLU A 80 2.63 -0.44 -0.45
C GLU A 80 1.29 -1.18 -0.36
N CYS A 81 0.78 -1.36 0.86
CA CYS A 81 -0.50 -2.02 1.11
C CYS A 81 -1.53 -1.42 0.16
N ASP A 82 -1.97 -2.27 -0.77
CA ASP A 82 -3.02 -2.03 -1.71
C ASP A 82 -4.32 -1.87 -0.91
N GLU A 83 -4.60 -0.67 -0.42
CA GLU A 83 -6.00 -0.32 -0.18
C GLU A 83 -6.67 -0.42 -1.54
N LYS A 84 -7.33 -1.58 -1.79
CA LYS A 84 -8.22 -1.79 -2.93
C LYS A 84 -9.04 -0.52 -3.11
N LEU A 85 -8.90 0.09 -4.27
CA LEU A 85 -9.60 1.30 -4.65
C LEU A 85 -11.10 0.97 -4.61
N LYS A 86 -11.83 1.46 -3.60
CA LYS A 86 -13.24 1.11 -3.36
C LYS A 86 -14.21 1.77 -4.36
N GLY A 87 -13.74 2.77 -5.11
CA GLY A 87 -14.52 3.53 -6.08
C GLY A 87 -13.66 4.58 -6.79
N ILE A 88 -13.85 4.79 -8.09
CA ILE A 88 -13.19 5.89 -8.81
C ILE A 88 -14.00 7.18 -8.66
N ASP A 89 -13.54 8.07 -7.78
CA ASP A 89 -14.06 9.44 -7.62
C ASP A 89 -13.00 10.52 -7.94
N GLU A 90 -13.40 11.80 -7.94
CA GLU A 90 -12.51 12.93 -8.28
C GLU A 90 -11.29 13.08 -7.34
N ASN A 91 -11.39 12.59 -6.11
CA ASN A 91 -10.30 12.61 -5.12
C ASN A 91 -9.39 11.38 -5.22
N THR A 92 -9.69 10.46 -6.16
CA THR A 92 -8.85 9.30 -6.42
C THR A 92 -7.45 9.75 -6.84
N ASN A 93 -6.44 9.23 -6.15
CA ASN A 93 -5.04 9.44 -6.49
C ASN A 93 -4.70 8.76 -7.83
N VAL A 94 -4.03 9.48 -8.73
CA VAL A 94 -3.78 8.97 -10.09
C VAL A 94 -2.86 7.76 -10.09
N ALA A 95 -1.85 7.69 -9.20
CA ALA A 95 -1.02 6.51 -9.08
C ALA A 95 -1.80 5.29 -8.58
N ARG A 96 -2.73 5.48 -7.63
CA ARG A 96 -3.61 4.40 -7.15
C ARG A 96 -4.52 3.90 -8.27
N LEU A 97 -5.10 4.81 -9.05
CA LEU A 97 -5.92 4.47 -10.21
C LEU A 97 -5.15 3.63 -11.24
N LEU A 98 -3.94 4.07 -11.62
CA LEU A 98 -3.10 3.37 -12.60
C LEU A 98 -2.58 2.01 -12.09
N LYS A 99 -2.43 1.86 -10.77
CA LYS A 99 -2.05 0.60 -10.14
C LYS A 99 -3.20 -0.40 -10.15
N ALA A 100 -4.41 0.05 -9.80
CA ALA A 100 -5.61 -0.78 -9.78
C ALA A 100 -6.10 -1.13 -11.20
N TYR A 101 -6.06 -0.17 -12.11
CA TYR A 101 -6.53 -0.30 -13.49
C TYR A 101 -5.45 0.22 -14.45
N PRO A 102 -4.50 -0.62 -14.90
CA PRO A 102 -3.45 -0.20 -15.83
C PRO A 102 -3.99 0.37 -17.15
N GLU A 103 -5.18 -0.05 -17.58
CA GLU A 103 -5.87 0.44 -18.77
C GLU A 103 -6.33 1.90 -18.65
N SER A 104 -6.53 2.40 -17.42
CA SER A 104 -6.91 3.80 -17.17
C SER A 104 -5.90 4.80 -17.75
N LEU A 105 -4.63 4.40 -17.89
CA LEU A 105 -3.60 5.22 -18.53
C LEU A 105 -4.01 5.67 -19.93
N LYS A 106 -4.52 4.74 -20.76
CA LYS A 106 -4.91 5.04 -22.14
C LYS A 106 -6.03 6.09 -22.18
N ILE A 107 -6.97 6.01 -21.23
CA ILE A 107 -8.06 6.97 -21.08
C ILE A 107 -7.47 8.32 -20.66
N LEU A 108 -6.65 8.38 -19.62
CA LEU A 108 -6.04 9.64 -19.16
C LEU A 108 -5.27 10.34 -20.30
N VAL A 109 -4.46 9.60 -21.06
CA VAL A 109 -3.70 10.15 -22.18
C VAL A 109 -4.61 10.69 -23.28
N LYS A 110 -5.67 9.96 -23.64
CA LYS A 110 -6.71 10.41 -24.59
C LYS A 110 -7.34 11.75 -24.17
N TYR A 111 -7.46 12.00 -22.87
CA TYR A 111 -8.04 13.23 -22.33
C TYR A 111 -7.01 14.35 -22.07
N GLY A 112 -5.73 14.15 -22.42
CA GLY A 112 -4.70 15.19 -22.37
C GLY A 112 -3.63 15.00 -21.29
N PHE A 113 -3.60 13.84 -20.63
CA PHE A 113 -2.60 13.51 -19.61
C PHE A 113 -1.35 12.84 -20.21
N SER A 114 -0.86 13.32 -21.36
CA SER A 114 0.33 12.79 -22.03
C SER A 114 1.58 12.68 -21.14
N PRO A 115 1.83 13.56 -20.15
CA PRO A 115 2.98 13.38 -19.25
C PRO A 115 3.00 12.06 -18.48
N LEU A 116 1.83 11.42 -18.28
CA LEU A 116 1.74 10.13 -17.56
C LEU A 116 2.19 8.93 -18.40
N GLU A 117 2.38 9.10 -19.71
CA GLU A 117 2.99 8.08 -20.59
C GLU A 117 4.42 7.80 -20.16
N ASN A 118 5.15 8.83 -19.71
CA ASN A 118 6.51 8.67 -19.22
C ASN A 118 6.52 7.94 -17.86
N PRO A 119 7.18 6.77 -17.74
CA PRO A 119 7.23 6.00 -16.49
C PRO A 119 7.79 6.76 -15.29
N ALA A 120 8.74 7.67 -15.50
CA ALA A 120 9.32 8.49 -14.42
C ALA A 120 8.31 9.50 -13.88
N MET A 121 7.56 10.16 -14.77
CA MET A 121 6.48 11.08 -14.42
C MET A 121 5.31 10.35 -13.78
N ARG A 122 5.01 9.12 -14.22
CA ARG A 122 4.01 8.26 -13.58
C ARG A 122 4.38 7.93 -12.13
N LYS A 123 5.65 7.66 -11.84
CA LYS A 123 6.09 7.34 -10.48
C LYS A 123 6.16 8.56 -9.56
N THR A 124 6.26 9.76 -10.11
CA THR A 124 6.41 11.02 -9.37
C THR A 124 5.11 11.80 -9.36
N LEU A 125 4.74 12.44 -10.47
CA LEU A 125 3.53 13.26 -10.58
C LEU A 125 2.26 12.50 -10.19
N ALA A 126 2.08 11.28 -10.69
CA ALA A 126 0.82 10.55 -10.44
C ALA A 126 0.60 10.25 -8.95
N ARG A 127 1.68 10.10 -8.16
CA ARG A 127 1.58 9.88 -6.71
C ARG A 127 1.19 11.15 -5.96
N THR A 128 1.49 12.32 -6.52
CA THR A 128 1.28 13.62 -5.85
C THR A 128 -0.06 14.27 -6.16
N ILE A 129 -0.79 13.81 -7.18
CA ILE A 129 -2.03 14.44 -7.65
C ILE A 129 -3.23 13.50 -7.66
N THR A 130 -4.41 14.07 -7.44
CA THR A 130 -5.71 13.43 -7.68
C THR A 130 -6.27 13.79 -9.06
N LEU A 131 -7.31 13.08 -9.51
CA LEU A 131 -8.00 13.39 -10.77
C LEU A 131 -8.52 14.84 -10.81
N LYS A 132 -9.05 15.34 -9.68
CA LYS A 132 -9.47 16.74 -9.52
C LYS A 132 -8.33 17.73 -9.68
N GLN A 133 -7.18 17.45 -9.06
CA GLN A 133 -6.00 18.32 -9.19
C GLN A 133 -5.48 18.31 -10.62
N ALA A 134 -5.49 17.16 -11.27
CA ALA A 134 -5.05 17.04 -12.64
C ALA A 134 -5.96 17.76 -13.64
N LYS A 135 -7.29 17.75 -13.41
CA LYS A 135 -8.24 18.61 -14.15
C LYS A 135 -7.83 20.08 -14.10
N LYS A 136 -7.48 20.57 -12.91
CA LYS A 136 -7.04 21.97 -12.71
C LYS A 136 -5.72 22.25 -13.42
N LEU A 137 -4.74 21.34 -13.31
CA LEU A 137 -3.44 21.48 -13.96
C LEU A 137 -3.54 21.53 -15.50
N LEU A 138 -4.49 20.77 -16.07
CA LEU A 138 -4.72 20.72 -17.51
C LEU A 138 -5.68 21.81 -18.03
N GLY A 139 -6.28 22.61 -17.14
CA GLY A 139 -7.31 23.58 -17.53
C GLY A 139 -8.53 22.93 -18.18
N MET A 140 -8.88 21.71 -17.78
CA MET A 140 -9.93 20.92 -18.41
C MET A 140 -11.34 21.37 -17.97
N SER A 141 -12.24 21.58 -18.93
CA SER A 141 -13.66 21.88 -18.67
C SER A 141 -14.39 20.73 -17.96
N ASP A 142 -15.43 21.06 -17.19
CA ASP A 142 -16.26 20.10 -16.47
C ASP A 142 -16.87 19.02 -17.37
N GLU A 143 -17.37 19.39 -18.55
CA GLU A 143 -17.97 18.45 -19.51
C GLU A 143 -16.96 17.38 -19.96
N ARG A 144 -15.75 17.81 -20.32
CA ARG A 144 -14.67 16.93 -20.75
C ARG A 144 -14.17 16.03 -19.61
N PHE A 145 -14.11 16.58 -18.40
CA PHE A 145 -13.75 15.82 -17.21
C PHE A 145 -14.80 14.77 -16.86
N ASN A 146 -16.09 15.11 -16.93
CA ASN A 146 -17.17 14.17 -16.66
C ASN A 146 -17.22 13.02 -17.67
N ALA A 147 -16.95 13.30 -18.96
CA ALA A 147 -16.82 12.27 -19.98
C ALA A 147 -15.66 11.29 -19.66
N MET A 148 -14.50 11.83 -19.27
CA MET A 148 -13.36 11.02 -18.82
C MET A 148 -13.71 10.17 -17.61
N MET A 149 -14.32 10.76 -16.58
CA MET A 149 -14.72 10.04 -15.36
C MET A 149 -15.70 8.92 -15.65
N LYS A 150 -16.62 9.12 -16.61
CA LYS A 150 -17.53 8.08 -17.06
C LYS A 150 -16.78 6.90 -17.69
N GLU A 151 -15.82 7.16 -18.59
CA GLU A 151 -14.99 6.11 -19.18
C GLU A 151 -14.15 5.37 -18.13
N LEU A 152 -13.61 6.09 -17.14
CA LEU A 152 -12.85 5.47 -16.04
C LEU A 152 -13.74 4.56 -15.18
N LYS A 153 -14.95 4.99 -14.83
CA LYS A 153 -15.90 4.18 -14.04
C LYS A 153 -16.38 2.92 -14.76
N GLU A 154 -16.39 2.90 -16.09
CA GLU A 154 -16.70 1.68 -16.85
C GLU A 154 -15.61 0.60 -16.70
N LEU A 155 -14.38 0.97 -16.31
CA LEU A 155 -13.34 0.00 -15.96
C LEU A 155 -13.66 -0.75 -14.66
N GLU A 156 -14.34 -0.10 -13.71
CA GLU A 156 -14.76 -0.73 -12.44
C GLU A 156 -15.79 -1.86 -12.67
N LYS A 157 -16.56 -1.79 -13.75
CA LYS A 157 -17.59 -2.80 -14.07
C LYS A 157 -17.06 -4.02 -14.80
N LYS A 158 -15.82 -3.95 -15.32
CA LYS A 158 -15.22 -4.99 -16.16
C LYS A 158 -14.19 -5.86 -15.43
N GLY A 159 -13.80 -5.50 -14.21
CA GLY A 159 -12.88 -6.26 -13.36
C GLY A 159 -13.58 -6.80 -12.13
#